data_AF-A0AA92UPR1-F1
#
_entry.id   AF-A0AA92UPR1-F1
#
_cell.length_a   1.000
_cell.length_b   1.000
_cell.length_c   1.000
_cell.angle_alpha   90.00
_cell.angle_beta   90.00
_cell.angle_gamma   90.00
#
_symmetry.space_group_name_H-M   'P 1'
#
loop_
_entity.id
_entity.type
_entity.pdbx_description
1 polymer ?
#
loop_
_entity_poly.entity_id
_entity_poly.type
_entity_poly.pdbx_seq_one_letter_code
_entity_poly.pdbx_strand_id
1 'polypeptide(L)'
;MANFEEGHAYKDKMSNMNMMYDYMMDAGVSMLGETGFNFTFDLNSLWNDGGLRSTQMYLTIAECETHKGNYDTAMEYLDKVRVNRIDPAKYQPLKGTVSTKEEAIKHVKQVTMNEDIYSVNIFIDKKRWNQCDGWKQNYSRTLAGKTYTITPDSKMWIFPFPQSVINNNGNITQNYKE
;
A
#
# COMPACT_ATOMS: atom_id res chain seq x y z
N MET A 1 -7.64 7.86 -0.66
CA MET A 1 -8.10 7.42 0.68
C MET A 1 -9.07 6.22 0.65
N ALA A 2 -9.46 5.69 -0.52
CA ALA A 2 -10.50 4.65 -0.61
C ALA A 2 -10.15 3.28 0.01
N ASN A 3 -8.88 3.01 0.28
CA ASN A 3 -8.45 1.70 0.82
C ASN A 3 -8.39 1.65 2.35
N PHE A 4 -8.51 2.79 3.04
CA PHE A 4 -8.46 2.79 4.50
C PHE A 4 -9.74 2.23 5.09
N GLU A 5 -9.58 1.46 6.16
CA GLU A 5 -10.69 1.04 7.00
C GLU A 5 -11.33 2.25 7.69
N GLU A 6 -12.59 2.12 8.05
CA GLU A 6 -13.27 3.18 8.81
C GLU A 6 -12.65 3.31 10.21
N GLY A 7 -12.38 4.54 10.67
CA GLY A 7 -11.72 4.75 11.96
C GLY A 7 -10.20 4.62 11.92
N HIS A 8 -9.60 4.40 10.73
CA HIS A 8 -8.17 4.21 10.63
C HIS A 8 -7.40 5.52 10.92
N ALA A 9 -6.44 5.48 11.85
CA ALA A 9 -5.71 6.65 12.34
C ALA A 9 -5.06 7.48 11.23
N TYR A 10 -4.44 6.83 10.23
CA TYR A 10 -3.86 7.54 9.07
C TYR A 10 -4.88 8.36 8.26
N LYS A 11 -6.14 7.92 8.19
CA LYS A 11 -7.19 8.65 7.46
C LYS A 11 -7.76 9.78 8.32
N ASP A 12 -7.98 9.49 9.59
CA ASP A 12 -8.82 10.34 10.45
C ASP A 12 -8.01 11.31 11.33
N LYS A 13 -6.71 11.06 11.53
CA LYS A 13 -5.85 11.82 12.46
C LYS A 13 -4.63 12.46 11.83
N MET A 14 -4.15 12.00 10.66
CA MET A 14 -3.02 12.64 9.99
C MET A 14 -3.46 13.92 9.27
N SER A 15 -2.84 15.03 9.64
CA SER A 15 -2.99 16.29 8.93
C SER A 15 -2.32 16.25 7.56
N ASN A 16 -2.90 16.97 6.61
CA ASN A 16 -2.34 17.18 5.28
C ASN A 16 -2.14 18.68 5.03
N MET A 17 -1.35 19.03 4.01
CA MET A 17 -1.04 20.43 3.71
C MET A 17 -2.28 21.25 3.38
N ASN A 18 -3.30 20.67 2.74
CA ASN A 18 -4.53 21.40 2.45
C ASN A 18 -5.26 21.78 3.75
N MET A 19 -5.33 20.88 4.74
CA MET A 19 -5.90 21.16 6.06
C MET A 19 -5.16 22.27 6.80
N MET A 20 -3.82 22.32 6.71
CA MET A 20 -3.01 23.37 7.35
C MET A 20 -3.42 24.77 6.87
N TYR A 21 -3.81 24.90 5.61
CA TYR A 21 -4.25 26.15 5.01
C TYR A 21 -5.77 26.29 4.95
N ASP A 22 -6.52 25.57 5.81
CA ASP A 22 -7.99 25.58 5.85
C ASP A 22 -8.63 25.37 4.46
N TYR A 23 -8.00 24.51 3.65
CA TYR A 23 -8.38 24.21 2.26
C TYR A 23 -8.43 25.43 1.32
N MET A 24 -7.85 26.57 1.73
CA MET A 24 -7.75 27.77 0.89
C MET A 24 -6.73 27.63 -0.25
N MET A 25 -5.87 26.60 -0.19
CA MET A 25 -4.89 26.28 -1.22
C MET A 25 -4.87 24.78 -1.51
N ASP A 26 -4.68 24.41 -2.78
CA ASP A 26 -4.32 23.05 -3.17
C ASP A 26 -2.79 22.94 -3.21
N ALA A 27 -2.21 22.22 -2.25
CA ALA A 27 -0.78 21.99 -2.16
C ALA A 27 -0.22 21.24 -3.39
N GLY A 28 -1.05 20.46 -4.10
CA GLY A 28 -0.66 19.87 -5.39
C GLY A 28 -0.27 20.89 -6.43
N VAL A 29 -1.06 21.98 -6.52
CA VAL A 29 -0.80 23.04 -7.49
C VAL A 29 0.50 23.77 -7.12
N SER A 30 0.72 24.07 -5.85
CA SER A 30 1.91 24.82 -5.43
C SER A 30 3.20 24.01 -5.50
N MET A 31 3.17 22.71 -5.18
CA MET A 31 4.37 21.88 -5.11
C MET A 31 4.70 21.15 -6.41
N LEU A 32 3.69 20.69 -7.15
CA LEU A 32 3.86 19.87 -8.35
C LEU A 32 3.25 20.50 -9.61
N GLY A 33 2.57 21.65 -9.48
CA GLY A 33 1.85 22.27 -10.60
C GLY A 33 0.58 21.52 -11.00
N GLU A 34 0.07 20.60 -10.17
CA GLU A 34 -1.06 19.73 -10.52
C GLU A 34 -2.01 19.48 -9.34
N THR A 35 -3.31 19.52 -9.62
CA THR A 35 -4.39 19.35 -8.65
C THR A 35 -4.55 17.91 -8.17
N GLY A 36 -5.14 17.76 -6.97
CA GLY A 36 -5.61 16.45 -6.48
C GLY A 36 -4.53 15.58 -5.83
N PHE A 37 -3.35 16.14 -5.55
CA PHE A 37 -2.34 15.50 -4.72
C PHE A 37 -2.53 15.89 -3.26
N ASN A 38 -2.60 14.88 -2.38
CA ASN A 38 -2.61 15.09 -0.94
C ASN A 38 -1.19 14.91 -0.42
N PHE A 39 -0.64 15.95 0.19
CA PHE A 39 0.65 15.93 0.86
C PHE A 39 0.42 15.81 2.35
N THR A 40 1.06 14.82 2.98
CA THR A 40 1.07 14.75 4.43
C THR A 40 1.72 16.00 5.01
N PHE A 41 1.15 16.51 6.09
CA PHE A 41 1.71 17.59 6.88
C PHE A 41 1.51 17.24 8.35
N ASP A 42 2.10 16.11 8.76
CA ASP A 42 2.07 15.64 10.13
C ASP A 42 3.45 15.85 10.77
N LEU A 43 3.48 16.65 11.81
CA LEU A 43 4.70 16.98 12.57
C LEU A 43 4.75 16.28 13.94
N ASN A 44 3.72 15.52 14.28
CA ASN A 44 3.55 14.94 15.61
C ASN A 44 3.65 13.41 15.60
N SER A 45 3.31 12.75 14.49
CA SER A 45 3.45 11.30 14.38
C SER A 45 4.88 10.90 14.09
N LEU A 46 5.27 9.78 14.68
CA LEU A 46 6.54 9.11 14.43
C LEU A 46 6.25 7.70 13.92
N TRP A 47 6.95 7.30 12.87
CA TRP A 47 6.94 5.93 12.37
C TRP A 47 8.36 5.51 12.04
N ASN A 48 8.60 4.21 12.04
CA ASN A 48 9.84 3.67 11.52
C ASN A 48 9.74 3.59 9.99
N ASP A 49 10.57 4.35 9.28
CA ASP A 49 10.60 4.44 7.83
C ASP A 49 11.54 3.40 7.17
N GLY A 50 12.33 2.67 7.97
CA GLY A 50 13.33 1.72 7.48
C GLY A 50 13.48 0.44 8.30
N GLY A 51 14.07 -0.58 7.67
CA GLY A 51 14.34 -1.87 8.33
C GLY A 51 13.10 -2.71 8.62
N LEU A 52 13.30 -3.77 9.42
CA LEU A 52 12.25 -4.74 9.74
C LEU A 52 11.36 -4.25 10.87
N ARG A 53 10.04 -4.29 10.68
CA ARG A 53 9.05 -3.96 11.72
C ARG A 53 8.31 -5.21 12.18
N SER A 54 7.97 -5.27 13.46
CA SER A 54 7.17 -6.37 14.03
C SER A 54 5.81 -6.51 13.35
N THR A 55 5.18 -5.39 12.98
CA THR A 55 3.90 -5.39 12.24
C THR A 55 4.03 -6.08 10.88
N GLN A 56 5.12 -5.86 10.14
CA GLN A 56 5.37 -6.54 8.87
C GLN A 56 5.53 -8.06 9.01
N MET A 57 6.07 -8.53 10.14
CA MET A 57 6.13 -9.96 10.43
C MET A 57 4.74 -10.56 10.65
N TYR A 58 3.86 -9.87 11.37
CA TYR A 58 2.47 -10.30 11.49
C TYR A 58 1.74 -10.31 10.14
N LEU A 59 1.95 -9.30 9.29
CA LEU A 59 1.37 -9.26 7.95
C LEU A 59 1.89 -10.39 7.05
N THR A 60 3.18 -10.71 7.15
CA THR A 60 3.79 -11.84 6.43
C THR A 60 3.19 -13.17 6.88
N ILE A 61 3.03 -13.38 8.20
CA ILE A 61 2.37 -14.57 8.72
C ILE A 61 0.92 -14.65 8.21
N ALA A 62 0.17 -13.55 8.30
CA ALA A 62 -1.23 -13.50 7.83
C ALA A 62 -1.34 -13.87 6.36
N GLU A 63 -0.44 -13.36 5.53
CA GLU A 63 -0.40 -13.72 4.11
C GLU A 63 -0.06 -15.21 3.90
N CYS A 64 0.99 -15.72 4.55
CA CYS A 64 1.35 -17.14 4.46
C CYS A 64 0.20 -18.06 4.89
N GLU A 65 -0.50 -17.73 5.97
CA GLU A 65 -1.67 -18.49 6.42
C GLU A 65 -2.83 -18.39 5.42
N THR A 66 -3.02 -17.25 4.77
CA THR A 66 -4.01 -17.10 3.69
C THR A 66 -3.69 -18.00 2.50
N HIS A 67 -2.42 -18.13 2.13
CA HIS A 67 -1.99 -19.08 1.09
C HIS A 67 -2.26 -20.54 1.46
N LYS A 68 -2.18 -20.89 2.75
CA LYS A 68 -2.47 -22.24 3.25
C LYS A 68 -3.97 -22.55 3.40
N GLY A 69 -4.84 -21.54 3.25
CA GLY A 69 -6.28 -21.68 3.51
C GLY A 69 -6.67 -21.48 4.97
N ASN A 70 -5.75 -21.06 5.83
CA ASN A 70 -5.98 -20.87 7.28
C ASN A 70 -6.47 -19.44 7.56
N TYR A 71 -7.66 -19.10 7.05
CA TYR A 71 -8.16 -17.72 7.07
C TYR A 71 -8.38 -17.17 8.48
N ASP A 72 -8.86 -18.00 9.41
CA ASP A 72 -9.10 -17.56 10.79
C ASP A 72 -7.79 -17.12 11.47
N THR A 73 -6.73 -17.93 11.30
CA THR A 73 -5.38 -17.60 11.77
C THR A 73 -4.82 -16.38 11.04
N ALA A 74 -5.04 -16.26 9.73
CA ALA A 74 -4.62 -15.09 8.98
C ALA A 74 -5.24 -13.80 9.56
N MET A 75 -6.56 -13.81 9.79
CA MET A 75 -7.27 -12.67 10.34
C MET A 75 -6.85 -12.35 11.77
N GLU A 76 -6.54 -13.36 12.60
CA GLU A 76 -5.97 -13.16 13.94
C GLU A 76 -4.67 -12.32 13.88
N TYR A 77 -3.78 -12.62 12.94
CA TYR A 77 -2.53 -11.87 12.79
C TYR A 77 -2.73 -10.47 12.22
N LEU A 78 -3.72 -10.26 11.35
CA LEU A 78 -4.12 -8.91 10.93
C LEU A 78 -4.66 -8.11 12.13
N ASP A 79 -5.47 -8.74 12.99
CA ASP A 79 -6.09 -8.09 14.15
C ASP A 79 -5.06 -7.60 15.18
N LYS A 80 -3.91 -8.30 15.33
CA LYS A 80 -2.78 -7.82 16.16
C LYS A 80 -2.26 -6.45 15.73
N VAL A 81 -2.36 -6.12 14.44
CA VAL A 81 -2.02 -4.79 13.91
C VAL A 81 -3.21 -3.85 14.02
N ARG A 82 -4.37 -4.26 13.50
CA ARG A 82 -5.57 -3.41 13.35
C ARG A 82 -6.07 -2.81 14.66
N VAL A 83 -6.04 -3.55 15.77
CA VAL A 83 -6.52 -3.07 17.08
C VAL A 83 -5.79 -1.81 17.56
N ASN A 84 -4.57 -1.57 17.08
CA ASN A 84 -3.76 -0.40 17.41
C ASN A 84 -3.80 0.71 16.34
N ARG A 85 -4.64 0.55 15.30
CA ARG A 85 -4.73 1.48 14.16
C ARG A 85 -6.13 2.02 13.93
N ILE A 86 -7.14 1.26 14.33
CA ILE A 86 -8.56 1.60 14.17
C ILE A 86 -9.09 2.16 15.49
N ASP A 87 -9.91 3.21 15.42
CA ASP A 87 -10.62 3.76 16.57
C ASP A 87 -11.33 2.64 17.36
N PRO A 88 -11.12 2.53 18.69
CA PRO A 88 -11.75 1.50 19.51
C PRO A 88 -13.28 1.44 19.39
N ALA A 89 -13.96 2.57 19.14
CA ALA A 89 -15.40 2.62 18.96
C ALA A 89 -15.87 2.00 17.62
N LYS A 90 -14.96 1.87 16.65
CA LYS A 90 -15.22 1.33 15.30
C LYS A 90 -14.57 -0.02 15.07
N TYR A 91 -13.57 -0.40 15.87
CA TYR A 91 -12.82 -1.63 15.70
C TYR A 91 -13.73 -2.86 15.85
N GLN A 92 -13.68 -3.73 14.85
CA GLN A 92 -14.31 -5.05 14.86
C GLN A 92 -13.27 -6.09 14.41
N PRO A 93 -13.11 -7.21 15.15
CA PRO A 93 -12.16 -8.25 14.78
C PRO A 93 -12.56 -8.93 13.47
N LEU A 94 -11.58 -9.30 12.66
CA LEU A 94 -11.79 -10.08 11.44
C LEU A 94 -11.79 -11.58 11.72
N LYS A 95 -11.09 -12.02 12.77
CA LYS A 95 -11.10 -13.42 13.19
C LYS A 95 -12.54 -13.91 13.38
N GLY A 96 -12.87 -15.07 12.81
CA GLY A 96 -14.18 -15.70 12.86
C GLY A 96 -15.21 -15.12 11.89
N THR A 97 -14.91 -14.05 11.14
CA THR A 97 -15.87 -13.41 10.23
C THR A 97 -15.58 -13.67 8.74
N VAL A 98 -14.39 -14.15 8.41
CA VAL A 98 -13.92 -14.39 7.04
C VAL A 98 -13.84 -15.89 6.74
N SER A 99 -14.50 -16.34 5.68
CA SER A 99 -14.59 -17.77 5.32
C SER A 99 -14.14 -18.09 3.89
N THR A 100 -13.93 -17.07 3.06
CA THR A 100 -13.54 -17.25 1.65
C THR A 100 -12.11 -16.77 1.40
N LYS A 101 -11.47 -17.38 0.37
CA LYS A 101 -10.14 -16.99 -0.08
C LYS A 101 -10.12 -15.54 -0.52
N GLU A 102 -11.14 -15.12 -1.28
CA GLU A 102 -11.25 -13.80 -1.88
C GLU A 102 -11.35 -12.70 -0.81
N GLU A 103 -12.16 -12.93 0.23
CA GLU A 103 -12.28 -12.00 1.37
C GLU A 103 -10.98 -11.94 2.18
N ALA A 104 -10.35 -13.08 2.45
CA ALA A 104 -9.09 -13.12 3.18
C ALA A 104 -7.99 -12.34 2.44
N ILE A 105 -7.85 -12.55 1.12
CA ILE A 105 -6.92 -11.80 0.26
C ILE A 105 -7.23 -10.30 0.29
N LYS A 106 -8.50 -9.93 0.20
CA LYS A 106 -8.92 -8.52 0.26
C LYS A 106 -8.47 -7.87 1.57
N HIS A 107 -8.69 -8.53 2.70
CA HIS A 107 -8.27 -8.01 4.01
C HIS A 107 -6.75 -7.95 4.16
N VAL A 108 -6.01 -9.00 3.77
CA VAL A 108 -4.54 -8.98 3.80
C VAL A 108 -4.00 -7.80 2.99
N LYS A 109 -4.46 -7.64 1.75
CA LYS A 109 -4.02 -6.52 0.90
C LYS A 109 -4.37 -5.17 1.51
N GLN A 110 -5.59 -5.02 2.04
CA GLN A 110 -6.05 -3.76 2.62
C GLN A 110 -5.21 -3.37 3.83
N VAL A 111 -5.04 -4.26 4.79
CA VAL A 111 -4.31 -3.99 6.04
C VAL A 111 -2.83 -3.77 5.76
N THR A 112 -2.22 -4.56 4.87
CA THR A 112 -0.82 -4.35 4.44
C THR A 112 -0.63 -2.99 3.79
N MET A 113 -1.51 -2.59 2.86
CA MET A 113 -1.43 -1.27 2.24
C MET A 113 -1.65 -0.12 3.23
N ASN A 114 -2.47 -0.32 4.27
CA ASN A 114 -2.71 0.69 5.29
C ASN A 114 -1.50 0.86 6.22
N GLU A 115 -0.86 -0.23 6.63
CA GLU A 115 0.31 -0.21 7.54
C GLU A 115 1.59 0.28 6.85
N ASP A 116 1.75 -0.03 5.56
CA ASP A 116 2.97 0.27 4.80
C ASP A 116 2.89 1.59 4.02
N ILE A 117 1.91 2.45 4.34
CA ILE A 117 1.83 3.79 3.75
C ILE A 117 3.14 4.56 3.99
N TYR A 118 3.52 5.39 3.01
CA TYR A 118 4.80 6.12 2.98
C TYR A 118 6.05 5.24 2.92
N SER A 119 5.93 3.95 2.61
CA SER A 119 7.08 3.06 2.41
C SER A 119 7.13 2.46 1.00
N VAL A 120 8.33 2.04 0.60
CA VAL A 120 8.54 1.28 -0.65
C VAL A 120 7.88 -0.10 -0.64
N ASN A 121 7.52 -0.62 0.55
CA ASN A 121 6.98 -1.96 0.70
C ASN A 121 5.66 -2.15 -0.05
N ILE A 122 4.80 -1.11 -0.15
CA ILE A 122 3.58 -1.19 -0.97
C ILE A 122 3.90 -1.52 -2.43
N PHE A 123 4.96 -0.94 -3.00
CA PHE A 123 5.35 -1.25 -4.37
C PHE A 123 5.84 -2.70 -4.48
N ILE A 124 6.67 -3.14 -3.54
CA ILE A 124 7.20 -4.51 -3.47
C ILE A 124 6.06 -5.52 -3.35
N ASP A 125 5.11 -5.29 -2.45
CA ASP A 125 3.94 -6.14 -2.19
C ASP A 125 3.03 -6.25 -3.40
N LYS A 126 2.67 -5.13 -4.03
CA LYS A 126 1.85 -5.15 -5.25
C LYS A 126 2.54 -5.91 -6.38
N LYS A 127 3.85 -5.71 -6.55
CA LYS A 127 4.65 -6.41 -7.56
C LYS A 127 4.68 -7.92 -7.32
N ARG A 128 4.94 -8.37 -6.08
CA ARG A 128 5.00 -9.80 -5.76
C ARG A 128 3.63 -10.47 -5.80
N TRP A 129 2.56 -9.80 -5.34
CA TRP A 129 1.19 -10.33 -5.46
C TRP A 129 0.78 -10.56 -6.90
N ASN A 130 1.29 -9.77 -7.85
CA ASN A 130 1.07 -9.99 -9.28
C ASN A 130 1.73 -11.27 -9.82
N GLN A 131 2.62 -11.91 -9.06
CA GLN A 131 3.21 -13.21 -9.37
C GLN A 131 2.45 -14.38 -8.72
N CYS A 132 1.45 -14.11 -7.87
CA CYS A 132 0.70 -15.13 -7.15
C CYS A 132 -0.70 -15.33 -7.77
N ASP A 133 -1.06 -16.58 -8.08
CA ASP A 133 -2.35 -16.88 -8.69
C ASP A 133 -3.53 -16.62 -7.74
N GLY A 134 -4.52 -15.89 -8.23
CA GLY A 134 -5.64 -15.37 -7.44
C GLY A 134 -5.36 -14.08 -6.67
N TRP A 135 -4.13 -13.56 -6.72
CA TRP A 135 -3.74 -12.30 -6.04
C TRP A 135 -3.48 -11.14 -7.00
N LYS A 136 -3.42 -11.39 -8.31
CA LYS A 136 -3.17 -10.38 -9.34
C LYS A 136 -4.24 -9.29 -9.31
N GLN A 137 -3.84 -8.02 -9.46
CA GLN A 137 -4.77 -6.90 -9.44
C GLN A 137 -4.28 -5.72 -10.28
N ASN A 138 -5.22 -5.09 -11.00
CA ASN A 138 -4.99 -3.79 -11.62
C ASN A 138 -5.05 -2.69 -10.54
N TYR A 139 -4.12 -1.75 -10.58
CA TYR A 139 -4.16 -0.57 -9.72
C TYR A 139 -4.38 0.67 -10.56
N SER A 140 -5.45 1.39 -10.27
CA SER A 140 -5.80 2.63 -10.98
C SER A 140 -5.77 3.83 -10.04
N ARG A 141 -5.36 4.98 -10.57
CA ARG A 141 -5.41 6.27 -9.88
C ARG A 141 -5.82 7.34 -10.87
N THR A 142 -6.82 8.15 -10.50
CA THR A 142 -7.18 9.35 -11.23
C THR A 142 -6.41 10.54 -10.66
N LEU A 143 -5.71 11.26 -11.53
CA LEU A 143 -4.94 12.46 -11.24
C LEU A 143 -5.24 13.47 -12.36
N ALA A 144 -5.53 14.73 -12.03
CA ALA A 144 -5.79 15.77 -13.03
C ALA A 144 -6.91 15.43 -14.04
N GLY A 145 -7.94 14.70 -13.61
CA GLY A 145 -9.00 14.21 -14.51
C GLY A 145 -8.59 13.07 -15.45
N LYS A 146 -7.35 12.58 -15.38
CA LYS A 146 -6.85 11.43 -16.15
C LYS A 146 -6.67 10.21 -15.25
N THR A 147 -7.20 9.06 -15.69
CA THR A 147 -7.03 7.79 -15.00
C THR A 147 -5.82 7.04 -15.55
N TYR A 148 -4.89 6.72 -14.66
CA TYR A 148 -3.71 5.90 -14.93
C TYR A 148 -3.94 4.52 -14.32
N THR A 149 -3.60 3.46 -15.06
CA THR A 149 -3.74 2.08 -14.61
C THR A 149 -2.44 1.32 -14.85
N ILE A 150 -2.01 0.57 -13.83
CA ILE A 150 -0.94 -0.42 -13.95
C ILE A 150 -1.55 -1.82 -13.80
N THR A 151 -1.37 -2.65 -14.82
CA THR A 151 -1.85 -4.04 -14.88
C THR A 151 -0.78 -5.00 -14.34
N PRO A 152 -1.13 -6.23 -13.92
CA PRO A 152 -0.17 -7.23 -13.44
C PRO A 152 1.00 -7.52 -14.40
N ASP A 153 0.77 -7.46 -15.71
CA ASP A 153 1.74 -7.71 -16.78
C ASP A 153 2.48 -6.43 -17.23
N SER A 154 2.23 -5.28 -16.59
CA SER A 154 2.87 -4.03 -16.96
C SER A 154 4.38 -4.07 -16.75
N LYS A 155 5.12 -3.60 -17.76
CA LYS A 155 6.59 -3.45 -17.68
C LYS A 155 7.02 -2.44 -16.61
N MET A 156 6.13 -1.55 -16.17
CA MET A 156 6.41 -0.53 -15.14
C MET A 156 6.65 -1.10 -13.74
N TRP A 157 6.43 -2.40 -13.52
CA TRP A 157 6.85 -3.08 -12.29
C TRP A 157 8.37 -3.32 -12.22
N ILE A 158 9.09 -3.13 -13.33
CA ILE A 158 10.52 -3.38 -13.45
C ILE A 158 11.23 -2.03 -13.61
N PHE A 159 12.11 -1.71 -12.65
CA PHE A 159 12.98 -0.53 -12.78
C PHE A 159 14.05 -0.82 -13.83
N PRO A 160 14.25 0.07 -14.82
CA PRO A 160 15.21 -0.16 -15.89
C PRO A 160 16.64 -0.16 -15.34
N PHE A 161 17.53 -0.95 -15.95
CA PHE A 161 18.96 -0.73 -15.74
C PHE A 161 19.34 0.67 -16.21
N PRO A 162 20.15 1.42 -15.44
CA PRO A 162 20.61 2.74 -15.87
C PRO A 162 21.34 2.67 -17.21
N GLN A 163 21.10 3.64 -18.09
CA GLN A 163 21.71 3.66 -19.43
C GLN A 163 23.24 3.66 -19.37
N SER A 164 23.83 4.29 -18.36
CA SER A 164 25.28 4.29 -18.13
C SER A 164 25.84 2.89 -17.89
N VAL A 165 25.09 2.01 -17.21
CA VAL A 165 25.50 0.63 -16.96
C VAL A 165 25.53 -0.17 -18.26
N ILE A 166 24.51 -0.01 -19.10
CA ILE A 166 24.42 -0.67 -20.41
C ILE A 166 25.54 -0.17 -21.34
N ASN A 167 25.77 1.14 -21.40
CA ASN A 167 26.81 1.74 -22.23
C ASN A 167 28.23 1.29 -21.85
N ASN A 168 28.46 1.02 -20.56
CA ASN A 168 29.78 0.65 -20.05
C ASN A 168 30.01 -0.87 -20.01
N ASN A 169 28.98 -1.70 -20.17
CA ASN A 169 29.09 -3.15 -20.13
C ASN A 169 28.19 -3.80 -21.18
N GLY A 170 28.77 -4.15 -22.34
CA GLY A 170 28.07 -4.80 -23.44
C GLY A 170 27.50 -6.19 -23.14
N ASN A 171 27.81 -6.78 -21.98
CA ASN A 171 27.19 -8.04 -21.53
C ASN A 171 25.85 -7.82 -20.80
N ILE A 172 25.51 -6.57 -20.44
CA ILE A 172 24.25 -6.25 -19.78
C ILE A 172 23.25 -5.77 -20.83
N THR A 173 22.14 -6.50 -20.95
CA THR A 173 20.97 -6.10 -21.73
C THR A 173 19.88 -5.56 -20.82
N GLN A 174 18.97 -4.78 -21.38
CA GLN A 174 17.88 -4.17 -20.61
C GLN A 174 16.93 -5.25 -20.03
N ASN A 175 16.42 -5.01 -18.83
CA ASN A 175 15.59 -5.96 -18.09
C ASN A 175 14.09 -5.93 -18.46
N TYR A 176 13.70 -5.05 -19.38
CA TYR A 176 12.41 -5.07 -20.05
C TYR A 176 12.64 -5.26 -21.56
N LYS A 177 11.76 -6.04 -22.20
CA LYS A 177 11.70 -6.13 -23.67
C LYS A 177 10.79 -5.00 -24.15
N GLU A 178 11.14 -4.29 -25.21
CA GLU A 178 10.23 -3.31 -25.86
C GLU A 178 8.99 -3.97 -26.47
#